data_AF-A0A821ACD0-F1
#
_entry.id   AF-A0A821ACD0-F1
#
_cell.length_a   1.000
_cell.length_b   1.000
_cell.length_c   1.000
_cell.angle_alpha   90.00
_cell.angle_beta   90.00
_cell.angle_gamma   90.00
#
_symmetry.space_group_name_H-M   'P 1'
#
loop_
_entity.id
_entity.type
_entity.pdbx_description
1 polymer ?
#
loop_
_entity_poly.entity_id
_entity_poly.type
_entity_poly.pdbx_seq_one_letter_code
_entity_poly.pdbx_strand_id
1 'polypeptide(L)'
;MWSACRYKAINENNGTYLGQIDEFKSLYDPNKAIQFYSKNPFLFRWVNAALRCENMEKIFTFHPFITHLHKQLTALSQQQGLERSSSQYTLYRGKKLPRSILQQLSDNKNNLISMKGFLSTTT
;
A
#
# COMPACT_ATOMS: atom_id res chain seq x y z
N MET A 1 8.95 9.55 10.45
CA MET A 1 8.04 8.41 10.25
C MET A 1 7.61 7.75 11.56
N TRP A 2 8.54 7.15 12.33
CA TRP A 2 8.24 6.32 13.51
C TRP A 2 7.41 7.01 14.60
N SER A 3 7.79 8.23 14.98
CA SER A 3 7.06 9.01 16.00
C SER A 3 5.63 9.34 15.55
N ALA A 4 5.43 9.62 14.26
CA ALA A 4 4.10 9.88 13.69
C ALA A 4 3.23 8.62 13.68
N CYS A 5 3.81 7.46 13.33
CA CYS A 5 3.13 6.16 13.44
C CYS A 5 2.69 5.88 14.88
N ARG A 6 3.60 6.07 15.84
CA ARG A 6 3.32 5.81 17.26
C ARG A 6 2.23 6.73 17.82
N TYR A 7 2.34 8.04 17.55
CA TYR A 7 1.31 9.02 17.93
C TYR A 7 -0.07 8.65 17.37
N LYS A 8 -0.11 8.24 16.10
CA LYS A 8 -1.35 7.81 15.47
C LYS A 8 -1.93 6.53 16.09
N ALA A 9 -1.10 5.53 16.39
CA ALA A 9 -1.56 4.31 17.06
C ALA A 9 -2.13 4.57 18.46
N ILE A 10 -1.53 5.49 19.22
CA ILE A 10 -2.05 5.94 20.52
C ILE A 10 -3.44 6.57 20.36
N ASN A 11 -3.59 7.50 19.41
CA ASN A 11 -4.87 8.18 19.16
C ASN A 11 -5.95 7.22 18.62
N GLU A 12 -5.58 6.17 17.90
CA GLU A 12 -6.50 5.11 17.44
C GLU A 12 -6.77 4.06 18.52
N ASN A 13 -6.21 4.20 19.73
CA ASN A 13 -6.25 3.24 20.84
C ASN A 13 -5.92 1.79 20.41
N ASN A 14 -4.95 1.63 19.51
CA ASN A 14 -4.59 0.34 18.92
C ASN A 14 -3.26 -0.16 19.49
N GLY A 15 -3.33 -0.87 20.62
CA GLY A 15 -2.16 -1.44 21.30
C GLY A 15 -1.37 -2.43 20.44
N THR A 16 -2.04 -3.19 19.57
CA THR A 16 -1.37 -4.12 18.63
C THR A 16 -0.43 -3.39 17.68
N TYR A 17 -0.83 -2.22 17.19
CA TYR A 17 0.01 -1.43 16.29
C TYR A 17 1.24 -0.86 16.99
N LEU A 18 1.18 -0.58 18.30
CA LEU A 18 2.36 -0.09 19.03
C LEU A 18 3.50 -1.10 19.01
N GLY A 19 3.22 -2.36 19.33
CA GLY A 19 4.22 -3.44 19.26
C GLY A 19 4.79 -3.63 17.85
N GLN A 20 3.93 -3.61 16.83
CA GLN A 20 4.36 -3.72 15.42
C GLN A 20 5.22 -2.52 14.98
N ILE A 21 4.92 -1.31 15.47
CA ILE A 21 5.70 -0.11 15.17
C ILE A 21 7.07 -0.17 15.83
N ASP A 22 7.15 -0.66 17.07
CA ASP A 22 8.41 -0.81 17.78
C ASP A 22 9.29 -1.89 17.12
N GLU A 23 8.71 -3.04 16.73
CA GLU A 23 9.40 -4.06 15.93
C GLU A 23 9.88 -3.49 14.60
N PHE A 24 9.00 -2.79 13.87
CA PHE A 24 9.34 -2.17 12.61
C PHE A 24 10.48 -1.17 12.76
N LYS A 25 10.44 -0.31 13.78
CA LYS A 25 11.53 0.64 14.05
C LYS A 25 12.87 -0.07 14.31
N SER A 26 12.85 -1.21 15.00
CA SER A 26 14.06 -1.95 15.37
C SER A 26 14.62 -2.81 14.23
N LEU A 27 13.75 -3.37 13.39
CA LEU A 27 14.12 -4.42 12.42
C LEU A 27 14.03 -3.95 10.97
N TYR A 28 13.61 -2.71 10.72
CA TYR A 28 13.37 -2.25 9.35
C TYR A 28 14.64 -2.34 8.48
N ASP A 29 14.51 -3.09 7.39
CA ASP A 29 15.49 -3.21 6.33
C ASP A 29 14.87 -2.66 5.03
N PRO A 30 15.45 -1.60 4.42
CA PRO A 30 15.03 -1.08 3.12
C PRO A 30 14.95 -2.13 2.01
N ASN A 31 15.74 -3.20 2.09
CA ASN A 31 15.75 -4.31 1.13
C ASN A 31 14.61 -5.32 1.37
N LYS A 32 13.85 -5.18 2.45
CA LYS A 32 12.70 -6.04 2.79
C LYS A 32 11.37 -5.28 2.88
N ALA A 33 11.29 -4.08 2.28
CA ALA A 33 10.10 -3.24 2.30
C ALA A 33 8.80 -3.97 1.87
N ILE A 34 8.83 -4.85 0.86
CA ILE A 34 7.65 -5.65 0.48
C ILE A 34 7.21 -6.57 1.62
N GLN A 35 8.14 -7.23 2.30
CA GLN A 35 7.82 -8.11 3.44
C GLN A 35 7.23 -7.33 4.61
N PHE A 36 7.79 -6.16 4.92
CA PHE A 36 7.23 -5.28 5.95
C PHE A 36 5.83 -4.80 5.58
N TYR A 37 5.62 -4.40 4.32
CA TYR A 37 4.32 -3.95 3.83
C TYR A 37 3.25 -5.04 3.89
N SER A 38 3.58 -6.29 3.56
CA SER A 38 2.63 -7.40 3.55
C SER A 38 2.37 -7.98 4.94
N LYS A 39 3.37 -8.00 5.84
CA LYS A 39 3.23 -8.55 7.20
C LYS A 39 2.63 -7.59 8.21
N ASN A 40 2.78 -6.27 8.02
CA ASN A 40 2.33 -5.27 8.99
C ASN A 40 1.04 -4.56 8.52
N PRO A 41 -0.12 -4.85 9.13
CA PRO A 41 -1.39 -4.26 8.72
C PRO A 41 -1.42 -2.73 8.75
N PHE A 42 -0.69 -2.11 9.70
CA PHE A 42 -0.66 -0.65 9.81
C PHE A 42 0.06 0.01 8.62
N LEU A 43 1.16 -0.57 8.12
CA LEU A 43 1.88 -0.03 6.96
C LEU A 43 0.99 -0.09 5.71
N PHE A 44 0.43 -1.27 5.45
CA PHE A 44 -0.53 -1.46 4.37
C PHE A 44 -1.66 -0.43 4.44
N ARG A 45 -2.28 -0.26 5.62
CA ARG A 45 -3.45 0.61 5.78
C ARG A 45 -3.08 2.08 5.66
N TRP A 46 -2.04 2.54 6.36
CA TRP A 46 -1.72 3.96 6.46
C TRP A 46 -1.03 4.52 5.22
N VAL A 47 -0.14 3.75 4.57
CA VAL A 47 0.48 4.16 3.31
C VAL A 47 -0.58 4.30 2.22
N ASN A 48 -1.46 3.30 2.05
CA ASN A 48 -2.53 3.40 1.06
C ASN A 48 -3.58 4.45 1.41
N ALA A 49 -3.82 4.74 2.69
CA ALA A 49 -4.69 5.85 3.07
C ALA A 49 -4.06 7.21 2.70
N ALA A 50 -2.77 7.39 2.95
CA ALA A 50 -2.06 8.61 2.58
C ALA A 50 -2.11 8.86 1.06
N LEU A 51 -1.84 7.83 0.25
CA LEU A 51 -1.88 7.91 -1.21
C LEU A 51 -3.30 8.14 -1.74
N ARG A 52 -4.32 7.44 -1.21
CA ARG A 52 -5.71 7.62 -1.64
C ARG A 52 -6.27 9.00 -1.36
N CYS A 53 -5.91 9.58 -0.22
CA CYS A 53 -6.36 10.91 0.18
C CYS A 53 -5.43 12.02 -0.33
N GLU A 54 -4.37 11.69 -1.07
CA GLU A 54 -3.34 12.63 -1.55
C GLU A 54 -2.84 13.57 -0.45
N ASN A 55 -2.77 13.07 0.78
CA ASN A 55 -2.35 13.87 1.91
C ASN A 55 -0.83 13.99 1.87
N MET A 56 -0.34 15.12 1.35
CA MET A 56 1.09 15.34 1.10
C MET A 56 1.95 15.24 2.36
N GLU A 57 1.46 15.72 3.51
CA GLU A 57 2.19 15.59 4.79
C GLU A 57 2.39 14.12 5.18
N LYS A 58 1.34 13.29 5.02
CA LYS A 58 1.41 11.85 5.30
C LYS A 58 2.26 11.13 4.26
N ILE A 59 2.13 11.48 2.98
CA ILE A 59 2.96 10.92 1.91
C ILE A 59 4.43 11.22 2.20
N PHE A 60 4.77 12.46 2.55
CA PHE A 60 6.12 12.86 2.93
C PHE A 60 6.61 12.10 4.17
N THR A 61 5.74 11.94 5.18
CA THR A 61 6.04 11.16 6.39
C THR A 61 6.42 9.71 6.06
N PHE A 62 5.76 9.09 5.08
CA PHE A 62 6.00 7.73 4.62
C PHE A 62 6.96 7.63 3.42
N HIS A 63 7.48 8.76 2.91
CA HIS A 63 8.18 8.81 1.64
C HIS A 63 9.37 7.84 1.55
N PRO A 64 10.26 7.73 2.56
CA PRO A 64 11.35 6.76 2.51
C PRO A 64 10.85 5.32 2.29
N PHE A 65 9.80 4.92 3.00
CA PHE A 65 9.23 3.57 2.89
C PHE A 65 8.53 3.36 1.55
N ILE A 66 7.76 4.34 1.07
CA ILE A 66 7.11 4.31 -0.24
C ILE A 66 8.14 4.14 -1.35
N THR A 67 9.26 4.88 -1.28
CA THR A 67 10.35 4.78 -2.24
C THR A 67 10.98 3.39 -2.25
N HIS A 68 11.29 2.82 -1.07
CA HIS A 68 11.84 1.46 -0.99
C HIS A 68 10.87 0.41 -1.52
N LEU A 69 9.59 0.51 -1.16
CA LEU A 69 8.54 -0.40 -1.61
C LEU A 69 8.37 -0.34 -3.14
N HIS A 70 8.29 0.87 -3.70
CA HIS A 70 8.14 1.08 -5.14
C HIS A 70 9.33 0.51 -5.90
N LYS A 71 10.58 0.79 -5.47
CA LYS A 71 11.79 0.27 -6.11
C LYS A 71 11.79 -1.27 -6.17
N GLN A 72 11.46 -1.94 -5.07
CA GLN A 72 11.40 -3.41 -5.05
C GLN A 72 10.32 -3.98 -5.97
N LEU A 73 9.12 -3.38 -5.96
CA LEU A 73 8.03 -3.83 -6.82
C LEU A 73 8.36 -3.64 -8.30
N THR A 74 9.00 -2.52 -8.66
CA THR A 74 9.45 -2.27 -10.04
C THR A 74 10.51 -3.28 -10.48
N ALA A 75 11.50 -3.59 -9.63
CA ALA A 75 12.52 -4.59 -9.94
C ALA A 75 11.90 -5.99 -10.17
N LEU A 76 10.98 -6.41 -9.29
CA LEU A 76 10.27 -7.69 -9.46
C LEU A 76 9.38 -7.70 -10.70
N SER A 77 8.70 -6.60 -11.00
CA SER A 77 7.86 -6.48 -12.20
C SER A 77 8.69 -6.57 -13.48
N GLN A 78 9.89 -5.98 -13.50
CA GLN A 78 10.81 -6.08 -14.63
C GLN A 78 11.31 -7.51 -14.81
N GLN A 79 11.70 -8.17 -13.71
CA GLN A 79 12.10 -9.57 -13.74
C GLN A 79 10.98 -10.48 -14.28
N GLN A 80 9.75 -10.30 -13.79
CA GLN A 80 8.58 -11.07 -14.26
C GLN A 80 8.26 -10.84 -15.74
N GLY A 81 8.46 -9.61 -16.24
CA GLY A 81 8.25 -9.28 -17.65
C GLY A 81 9.31 -9.87 -18.57
N LEU A 82 10.57 -9.91 -18.14
CA LEU A 82 11.67 -10.56 -18.88
C LEU A 82 11.49 -12.07 -18.98
N GLU A 83 10.97 -12.70 -17.93
CA GLU A 83 10.74 -14.15 -17.89
C GLU A 83 9.51 -14.60 -18.68
N ARG A 84 8.63 -13.69 -19.13
CA ARG A 84 7.32 -14.05 -19.67
C ARG A 84 6.97 -13.29 -20.97
N SER A 85 7.11 -13.99 -22.10
CA SER A 85 7.00 -13.44 -23.48
C SER A 85 5.61 -12.96 -23.92
N SER A 86 4.54 -13.26 -23.18
CA SER A 86 3.20 -12.69 -23.40
C SER A 86 2.40 -12.87 -22.11
N SER A 87 1.78 -11.83 -21.58
CA SER A 87 1.12 -12.00 -20.28
C SER A 87 0.01 -11.01 -19.96
N GLN A 88 -1.16 -11.26 -20.55
CA GLN A 88 -2.40 -10.77 -19.98
C GLN A 88 -2.72 -11.60 -18.74
N TYR A 89 -2.71 -10.99 -17.55
CA TYR A 89 -3.10 -11.63 -16.30
C TYR A 89 -4.52 -11.24 -15.94
N THR A 90 -5.31 -12.24 -15.54
CA THR A 90 -6.52 -11.98 -14.76
C THR A 90 -6.14 -12.12 -13.29
N LEU A 91 -6.40 -11.06 -12.53
CA LEU A 91 -6.16 -11.01 -11.09
C LEU A 91 -7.44 -10.56 -10.42
N TYR A 92 -7.65 -11.02 -9.19
CA TYR A 92 -8.85 -10.75 -8.42
C TYR A 92 -8.54 -9.87 -7.21
N ARG A 93 -9.48 -8.98 -6.88
CA ARG A 93 -9.40 -8.16 -5.67
C ARG A 93 -10.78 -7.99 -5.06
N GLY A 94 -10.98 -8.56 -3.88
CA GLY A 94 -12.14 -8.27 -3.05
C GLY A 94 -12.08 -6.84 -2.49
N LYS A 95 -13.19 -6.11 -2.56
CA LYS A 95 -13.30 -4.78 -1.94
C LYS A 95 -14.74 -4.48 -1.52
N LYS A 96 -14.91 -4.06 -0.27
CA LYS A 96 -16.16 -3.44 0.19
C LYS A 96 -16.23 -2.01 -0.33
N LEU A 97 -17.26 -1.69 -1.11
CA LEU A 97 -17.46 -0.37 -1.70
C LEU A 97 -18.81 0.21 -1.29
N PRO A 98 -18.89 1.52 -0.98
CA PRO A 98 -20.17 2.21 -0.88
C PRO A 98 -20.92 2.16 -2.21
N ARG A 99 -22.26 2.12 -2.16
CA ARG A 99 -23.11 2.10 -3.35
C ARG A 99 -22.85 3.30 -4.28
N SER A 100 -22.55 4.47 -3.72
CA SER A 100 -22.19 5.67 -4.49
C SER A 100 -20.93 5.47 -5.34
N ILE A 101 -19.90 4.83 -4.80
CA ILE A 101 -18.68 4.53 -5.55
C ILE A 101 -18.94 3.47 -6.63
N LEU A 102 -19.79 2.47 -6.34
CA LEU A 102 -20.18 1.49 -7.34
C LEU A 102 -20.94 2.13 -8.51
N GLN A 103 -21.82 3.10 -8.22
CA GLN A 103 -22.53 3.86 -9.25
C GLN A 103 -21.55 4.67 -10.10
N GLN A 104 -20.60 5.38 -9.48
CA GLN A 104 -19.55 6.11 -10.21
C GLN A 104 -18.75 5.20 -11.15
N LEU A 105 -18.42 3.98 -10.72
CA LEU A 105 -17.74 3.00 -11.57
C LEU A 105 -18.63 2.53 -12.74
N SER A 106 -19.92 2.34 -12.50
CA SER A 106 -20.89 1.96 -13.54
C SER A 106 -21.08 3.07 -14.58
N ASP A 107 -21.11 4.32 -14.14
CA ASP A 107 -21.25 5.50 -15.00
C ASP A 107 -19.96 5.76 -15.80
N ASN A 108 -18.81 5.34 -15.26
CA ASN A 108 -17.48 5.46 -15.89
C ASN A 108 -17.13 4.29 -16.83
N LYS A 109 -18.11 3.57 -17.39
CA LYS A 109 -17.86 2.53 -18.40
C LYS A 109 -17.13 3.13 -19.62
N ASN A 110 -16.24 2.34 -20.22
CA ASN A 110 -15.38 2.74 -21.36
C ASN A 110 -14.41 3.90 -21.08
N ASN A 111 -14.22 4.27 -19.81
CA ASN A 111 -13.27 5.30 -19.38
C ASN A 111 -12.16 4.73 -18.49
N LEU A 112 -11.12 5.53 -18.24
CA LEU A 112 -10.00 5.13 -17.40
C LEU A 112 -10.31 5.30 -15.91
N ILE A 113 -9.69 4.46 -15.07
CA ILE A 113 -9.74 4.56 -13.61
C ILE A 113 -8.31 4.68 -13.11
N SER A 114 -8.03 5.75 -12.36
CA SER A 114 -6.76 5.88 -11.64
C SER A 114 -6.89 5.27 -10.23
N MET A 115 -6.10 4.24 -9.96
CA MET A 115 -6.02 3.64 -8.64
C MET A 115 -4.89 4.28 -7.84
N LYS A 116 -5.25 5.11 -6.85
CA LYS A 116 -4.29 5.72 -5.93
C LYS A 116 -3.85 4.68 -4.88
N GLY A 117 -2.56 4.40 -4.83
CA GLY A 117 -1.95 3.47 -3.87
C GLY A 117 -1.47 2.15 -4.48
N PHE A 118 -0.91 1.29 -3.63
CA PHE A 118 -0.40 -0.02 -4.04
C PHE A 118 -1.54 -1.05 -4.07
N LEU A 119 -1.57 -1.85 -5.13
CA LEU A 119 -2.59 -2.86 -5.31
C LEU A 119 -2.13 -4.24 -4.81
N SER A 120 -2.93 -4.84 -3.93
CA SER A 120 -2.82 -6.24 -3.55
C SER A 120 -3.97 -7.01 -4.21
N THR A 121 -3.62 -8.09 -4.87
CA THR A 121 -4.51 -8.94 -5.67
C THR A 121 -4.15 -10.41 -5.42
N THR A 122 -5.05 -11.31 -5.80
CA THR A 122 -4.80 -12.76 -5.86
C THR A 122 -4.90 -13.22 -7.32
N THR A 123 -4.22 -14.30 -7.65
CA THR A 123 -4.38 -15.02 -8.93
C THR A 123 -5.66 -15.83 -8.92
#